data_AF-A0A4Q9HVA4-F1
#
_entry.id   AF-A0A4Q9HVA4-F1
#
_cell.length_a   1.000
_cell.length_b   1.000
_cell.length_c   1.000
_cell.angle_alpha   90.00
_cell.angle_beta   90.00
_cell.angle_gamma   90.00
#
_symmetry.space_group_name_H-M   'P 1'
#
loop_
_entity.id
_entity.type
_entity.pdbx_description
1 polymer ?
#
loop_
_entity_poly.entity_id
_entity_poly.type
_entity_poly.pdbx_seq_one_letter_code
_entity_poly.pdbx_strand_id
1 'polypeptide(L)'
;SRQGTPLADVRPGPLGTLDVYVFTDGTTLCLTPGHRETAESVAAALRAGHHPVLLGGSGISGAYALTFAWGEGRQESVYILADRVIASL
;
A
#
# COMPACT_ATOMS: atom_id res chain seq x y z
N SER A 1 -18.67 -7.97 -5.70
CA SER A 1 -17.76 -6.82 -5.76
C SER A 1 -16.42 -7.27 -5.21
N ARG A 2 -15.28 -6.94 -5.86
CA ARG A 2 -13.97 -7.33 -5.31
C ARG A 2 -13.65 -6.45 -4.10
N GLN A 3 -14.17 -6.82 -2.93
CA GLN A 3 -13.77 -6.28 -1.65
C GLN A 3 -12.33 -6.75 -1.40
N GLY A 4 -11.34 -5.94 -1.77
CA GLY A 4 -9.96 -6.16 -1.34
C GLY A 4 -9.86 -6.09 0.20
N THR A 5 -8.90 -6.82 0.79
CA THR A 5 -8.64 -6.78 2.23
C THR A 5 -8.17 -5.37 2.63
N PRO A 6 -8.78 -4.74 3.65
CA PRO A 6 -8.30 -3.48 4.20
C PRO A 6 -6.92 -3.57 4.84
N LEU A 7 -6.20 -2.46 4.84
CA LEU A 7 -5.04 -2.27 5.70
C LEU A 7 -5.48 -2.08 7.16
N ALA A 8 -4.76 -2.74 8.05
CA ALA A 8 -4.81 -2.54 9.49
C ALA A 8 -3.73 -1.56 9.96
N ASP A 9 -2.55 -1.58 9.34
CA ASP A 9 -1.42 -0.74 9.73
C ASP A 9 -0.47 -0.48 8.54
N VAL A 10 0.21 0.67 8.57
CA VAL A 10 1.31 1.01 7.66
C VAL A 10 2.43 1.64 8.46
N ARG A 11 3.62 1.07 8.32
CA ARG A 11 4.85 1.49 8.99
C ARG A 11 5.87 1.92 7.94
N PRO A 12 5.91 3.22 7.59
CA PRO A 12 6.91 3.74 6.66
C PRO A 12 8.31 3.65 7.26
N GLY A 13 9.27 3.19 6.48
CA GLY A 13 10.69 3.27 6.77
C GLY A 13 11.31 4.55 6.20
N PRO A 14 12.60 4.82 6.50
CA PRO A 14 13.36 5.82 5.76
C PRO A 14 13.35 5.55 4.24
N LEU A 15 13.48 6.60 3.43
CA LEU A 15 13.52 6.45 1.96
C LEU A 15 14.62 5.47 1.53
N GLY A 16 14.30 4.56 0.61
CA GLY A 16 15.20 3.50 0.15
C GLY A 16 15.29 2.29 1.08
N THR A 17 14.52 2.27 2.18
CA THR A 17 14.38 1.11 3.07
C THR A 17 13.02 0.43 2.88
N LEU A 18 12.67 -0.48 3.78
CA LEU A 18 11.46 -1.29 3.69
C LEU A 18 10.34 -0.66 4.52
N ASP A 19 9.23 -0.35 3.87
CA ASP A 19 7.95 -0.09 4.50
C ASP A 19 7.22 -1.40 4.76
N VAL A 20 6.36 -1.43 5.77
CA VAL A 20 5.56 -2.61 6.11
C VAL A 20 4.07 -2.25 6.15
N TYR A 21 3.28 -2.95 5.34
CA TYR A 21 1.83 -2.79 5.19
C TYR A 21 1.17 -4.06 5.72
N VAL A 22 0.38 -3.93 6.78
CA VAL A 22 -0.31 -5.05 7.42
C VAL A 22 -1.78 -4.98 7.04
N PHE A 23 -2.31 -6.08 6.52
CA PHE A 23 -3.72 -6.22 6.17
C PHE A 23 -4.52 -6.79 7.34
N THR A 24 -5.82 -6.55 7.36
CA THR A 24 -6.72 -7.02 8.42
C THR A 24 -6.85 -8.55 8.48
N ASP A 25 -6.47 -9.27 7.43
CA ASP A 25 -6.43 -10.74 7.41
C ASP A 25 -5.10 -11.32 7.91
N GLY A 26 -4.16 -10.47 8.34
CA GLY A 26 -2.83 -10.86 8.82
C GLY A 26 -1.74 -10.83 7.74
N THR A 27 -2.12 -10.75 6.46
CA THR A 27 -1.15 -10.64 5.36
C THR A 27 -0.25 -9.42 5.58
N THR A 28 1.05 -9.58 5.31
CA THR A 28 2.00 -8.47 5.36
C THR A 28 2.66 -8.28 4.01
N LEU A 29 2.66 -7.03 3.54
CA LEU A 29 3.36 -6.59 2.34
C LEU A 29 4.49 -5.66 2.73
N CYS A 30 5.71 -6.02 2.35
CA CYS A 30 6.89 -5.21 2.57
C CYS A 30 7.36 -4.64 1.24
N LEU A 31 7.63 -3.34 1.19
CA LEU A 31 7.95 -2.64 -0.05
C LEU A 31 9.00 -1.55 0.13
N THR A 32 9.84 -1.37 -0.88
CA THR A 32 10.76 -0.22 -0.95
C THR A 32 10.17 0.81 -1.91
N PRO A 33 9.52 1.87 -1.42
CA PRO A 33 8.83 2.83 -2.28
C PRO A 33 9.83 3.78 -2.95
N GLY A 34 9.59 4.08 -4.23
CA GLY A 34 10.36 5.07 -4.97
C GLY A 34 10.11 6.52 -4.51
N HIS A 35 8.95 6.78 -3.89
CA HIS A 35 8.58 8.08 -3.34
C HIS A 35 7.99 7.92 -1.94
N ARG A 36 8.52 8.67 -0.97
CA ARG A 36 8.06 8.63 0.42
C ARG A 36 6.64 9.18 0.60
N GLU A 37 6.28 10.22 -0.16
CA GLU A 37 4.99 10.90 -0.05
C GLU A 37 3.80 9.98 -0.32
N THR A 38 3.92 9.06 -1.28
CA THR A 38 2.83 8.13 -1.62
C THR A 38 2.60 7.11 -0.51
N ALA A 39 3.67 6.61 0.11
CA ALA A 39 3.57 5.76 1.31
C ALA A 39 2.99 6.51 2.50
N GLU A 40 3.43 7.76 2.72
CA GLU A 40 2.92 8.64 3.77
C GLU A 40 1.42 8.95 3.58
N SER A 41 0.95 9.08 2.35
CA SER A 41 -0.47 9.31 2.03
C SER A 41 -1.34 8.13 2.47
N VAL A 42 -0.92 6.88 2.21
CA VAL A 42 -1.66 5.70 2.67
C VAL A 42 -1.67 5.62 4.20
N ALA A 43 -0.53 5.88 4.85
CA ALA A 43 -0.45 5.92 6.31
C ALA A 43 -1.32 7.04 6.90
N ALA A 44 -1.40 8.19 6.23
CA ALA A 44 -2.27 9.30 6.62
C ALA A 44 -3.74 8.96 6.49
N ALA A 45 -4.15 8.28 5.42
CA ALA A 45 -5.52 7.81 5.23
C ALA A 45 -5.95 6.87 6.37
N LEU A 46 -5.09 5.94 6.78
CA LEU A 46 -5.34 5.08 7.95
C LEU A 46 -5.50 5.88 9.24
N ARG A 47 -4.59 6.84 9.51
CA ARG A 47 -4.69 7.71 10.69
C ARG A 47 -5.96 8.57 10.69
N ALA A 48 -6.49 8.90 9.50
CA ALA A 48 -7.76 9.61 9.34
C ALA A 48 -9.00 8.70 9.49
N GLY A 49 -8.82 7.40 9.75
CA GLY A 49 -9.91 6.44 9.92
C GLY A 49 -10.43 5.85 8.61
N HIS A 50 -9.75 6.08 7.48
CA HIS A 50 -10.07 5.39 6.24
C HIS A 50 -9.54 3.95 6.24
N HIS A 51 -10.03 3.16 5.31
CA HIS A 51 -9.68 1.75 5.14
C HIS A 51 -9.10 1.50 3.75
N PRO A 52 -7.84 1.87 3.49
CA PRO A 52 -7.20 1.61 2.21
C PRO A 52 -7.13 0.12 1.91
N VAL A 53 -7.35 -0.22 0.65
CA VAL A 53 -7.27 -1.59 0.13
C VAL A 53 -6.33 -1.63 -1.06
N LEU A 54 -5.61 -2.74 -1.23
CA LEU A 54 -4.85 -2.99 -2.45
C LEU A 54 -5.80 -3.47 -3.56
N LEU A 55 -5.92 -2.71 -4.65
CA LEU A 55 -6.75 -3.08 -5.80
C LEU A 55 -6.08 -4.09 -6.72
N GLY A 56 -4.76 -4.06 -6.74
CA GLY A 56 -3.92 -4.89 -7.59
C GLY A 56 -2.53 -4.30 -7.69
N GLY A 57 -1.62 -5.11 -8.21
CA GLY A 57 -0.28 -4.68 -8.59
C GLY A 57 0.07 -5.17 -9.99
N SER A 58 0.93 -4.44 -10.67
CA SER A 58 1.57 -4.89 -11.91
C SER A 58 3.09 -4.79 -11.78
N GLY A 59 3.81 -5.72 -12.42
CA GLY A 59 5.26 -5.68 -12.53
C GLY A 59 5.66 -5.14 -13.90
N ILE A 60 6.58 -4.18 -13.96
CA ILE A 60 7.15 -3.63 -15.19
C ILE A 60 8.66 -3.54 -15.00
N SER A 61 9.43 -4.27 -15.82
CA SER A 61 10.90 -4.17 -15.88
C SER A 61 11.61 -4.24 -14.52
N GLY A 62 11.12 -5.10 -13.60
CA GLY A 62 11.69 -5.28 -12.26
C GLY A 62 11.16 -4.33 -11.19
N ALA A 63 10.38 -3.32 -11.55
CA ALA A 63 9.63 -2.47 -10.63
C ALA A 63 8.17 -2.94 -10.51
N TYR A 64 7.52 -2.54 -9.43
CA TYR A 64 6.12 -2.83 -9.14
C TYR A 64 5.32 -1.53 -9.07
N ALA A 65 4.13 -1.52 -9.66
CA ALA A 65 3.13 -0.49 -9.45
C ALA A 65 1.99 -1.08 -8.62
N LEU A 66 1.70 -0.49 -7.47
CA LEU A 66 0.63 -0.90 -6.55
C LEU A 66 -0.42 0.21 -6.46
N THR A 67 -1.70 -0.15 -6.61
CA THR A 67 -2.80 0.82 -6.47
C THR A 67 -3.52 0.60 -5.16
N PHE A 68 -3.42 1.57 -4.26
CA PHE A 68 -4.24 1.64 -3.07
C PHE A 68 -5.41 2.58 -3.31
N ALA A 69 -6.59 2.21 -2.81
CA ALA A 69 -7.76 3.08 -2.86
C ALA A 69 -8.55 3.02 -1.55
N TRP A 70 -9.22 4.12 -1.24
CA TRP A 70 -10.10 4.28 -0.08
C TRP A 70 -11.22 5.29 -0.38
N GLY A 71 -12.00 5.66 0.65
CA GLY A 71 -13.14 6.54 0.51
C GLY A 71 -14.38 5.84 -0.04
N GLU A 72 -15.52 6.53 0.00
CA GLU A 72 -16.77 6.01 -0.54
C GLU A 72 -16.63 5.77 -2.05
N GLY A 73 -17.04 4.58 -2.51
CA GLY A 73 -16.91 4.21 -3.92
C GLY A 73 -15.47 4.11 -4.45
N ARG A 74 -14.43 4.15 -3.60
CA ARG A 74 -13.00 4.07 -3.97
C ARG A 74 -12.53 5.19 -4.91
N GLN A 75 -13.01 6.40 -4.69
CA GLN A 75 -12.64 7.57 -5.51
C GLN A 75 -11.26 8.13 -5.15
N GLU A 76 -10.80 7.91 -3.92
CA GLU A 76 -9.45 8.30 -3.50
C GLU A 76 -8.49 7.15 -3.76
N SER A 77 -7.37 7.43 -4.43
CA SER A 77 -6.36 6.42 -4.72
C SER A 77 -4.96 6.99 -4.82
N VAL A 78 -3.98 6.14 -4.53
CA VAL A 78 -2.55 6.41 -4.68
C VAL A 78 -1.89 5.25 -5.41
N TYR A 79 -0.95 5.60 -6.29
CA TYR A 79 -0.10 4.67 -7.01
C TYR A 79 1.29 4.68 -6.39
N ILE A 80 1.74 3.54 -5.88
CA ILE A 80 3.08 3.36 -5.33
C ILE A 80 3.92 2.62 -6.36
N LEU A 81 4.98 3.27 -6.82
CA LEU A 81 6.08 2.60 -7.52
C LEU A 81 7.06 2.06 -6.48
N ALA A 82 7.41 0.78 -6.59
CA ALA A 82 8.31 0.12 -5.66
C ALA A 82 9.35 -0.72 -6.40
N ASP A 83 10.60 -0.68 -5.92
CA ASP A 83 11.69 -1.47 -6.50
C ASP A 83 11.64 -2.94 -6.05
N ARG A 84 11.03 -3.19 -4.89
CA ARG A 84 10.89 -4.51 -4.28
C ARG A 84 9.53 -4.64 -3.63
N VAL A 85 8.93 -5.82 -3.79
CA VAL A 85 7.69 -6.20 -3.13
C VAL A 85 7.86 -7.62 -2.60
N ILE A 86 7.64 -7.79 -1.30
CA ILE A 86 7.69 -9.08 -0.60
C ILE A 86 6.34 -9.25 0.10
N ALA A 87 5.64 -10.34 -0.21
CA ALA A 87 4.39 -10.69 0.46
C ALA A 87 4.60 -11.91 1.34
N SER A 88 4.10 -11.85 2.56
CA SER A 88 3.94 -13.01 3.44
C SER A 88 2.47 -13.14 3.83
N LEU A 89 1.99 -14.38 3.83
CA LEU A 89 0.78 -14.78 4.53
C LEU A 89 1.06 -14.83 6.04
#